data_AF-A0A413CIV8-F1
#
_entry.id   AF-A0A413CIV8-F1
#
_cell.length_a   1.000
_cell.length_b   1.000
_cell.length_c   1.000
_cell.angle_alpha   90.00
_cell.angle_beta   90.00
_cell.angle_gamma   90.00
#
_symmetry.space_group_name_H-M   'P 1'
#
loop_
_entity.id
_entity.type
_entity.pdbx_description
1 polymer ?
#
loop_
_entity_poly.entity_id
_entity_poly.type
_entity_poly.pdbx_seq_one_letter_code
_entity_poly.pdbx_strand_id
1 'polypeptide(L)'
;MPSPNHPPAVPPAFRGGIRPLLDCLDAVFIGTDGRVTFEPAPLSAELNGLGEELVLLTGVAGGGKTDLILNMGLSMARHRHVVIASYEIARAACVRRILPAASCLIPGGTPLTEADFADESKREVVDDTVAAVRAISDNLIIVDDLTMDDVRGHSIECLTEAVHAIAIRDGIPPAVIVDYAQLVTVSTPAFSTTDILDRVSFGLAQMAHHERTPVIAVAITGKDGSFRGTAKLEFDADIILSIMTDREDAENGSRDLHVDIKKNRNGAAGGRVDLTYWPAYHHFAATE
;
A
#
# COMPACT_ATOMS: atom_id res chain seq x y z
N MET A 1 -54.41 3.34 -7.86
CA MET A 1 -54.07 4.05 -9.12
C MET A 1 -52.99 5.08 -8.79
N PRO A 2 -51.82 5.06 -9.46
CA PRO A 2 -50.76 6.04 -9.22
C PRO A 2 -51.19 7.41 -9.77
N SER A 3 -50.95 8.49 -9.02
CA SER A 3 -51.29 9.86 -9.42
C SER A 3 -50.40 10.30 -10.61
N PRO A 4 -50.94 10.90 -11.70
CA PRO A 4 -50.22 11.07 -12.95
C PRO A 4 -49.45 12.40 -13.14
N ASN A 5 -49.19 13.21 -12.11
CA ASN A 5 -48.70 14.60 -12.31
C ASN A 5 -47.46 15.04 -11.51
N HIS A 6 -46.47 14.17 -11.31
CA HIS A 6 -45.13 14.65 -10.91
C HIS A 6 -44.10 14.30 -11.98
N PRO A 7 -43.49 15.29 -12.66
CA PRO A 7 -42.34 15.02 -13.50
C PRO A 7 -41.25 14.37 -12.63
N PRO A 8 -40.54 13.35 -13.14
CA PRO A 8 -39.51 12.68 -12.38
C PRO A 8 -38.45 13.71 -11.95
N ALA A 9 -38.23 13.82 -10.64
CA ALA A 9 -37.21 14.71 -10.11
C ALA A 9 -35.82 14.13 -10.39
N VAL A 10 -35.01 14.84 -11.17
CA VAL A 10 -33.60 14.49 -11.39
C VAL A 10 -32.88 14.54 -10.04
N PRO A 11 -32.16 13.49 -9.59
CA PRO A 11 -31.46 13.55 -8.30
C PRO A 11 -30.38 14.64 -8.30
N PRO A 12 -30.08 15.29 -7.15
CA PRO A 12 -29.13 16.41 -7.09
C PRO A 12 -27.76 16.14 -7.73
N ALA A 13 -27.25 14.91 -7.60
CA ALA A 13 -25.99 14.47 -8.20
C ALA A 13 -25.96 14.61 -9.74
N PHE A 14 -27.11 14.54 -10.40
CA PHE A 14 -27.24 14.64 -11.86
C PHE A 14 -27.63 16.05 -12.33
N ARG A 15 -27.71 17.03 -11.42
CA ARG A 15 -28.08 18.42 -11.75
C ARG A 15 -26.87 19.31 -12.03
N GLY A 16 -25.69 18.94 -11.54
CA GLY A 16 -24.46 19.71 -11.73
C GLY A 16 -23.86 19.49 -13.13
N GLY A 17 -23.57 20.58 -13.84
CA GLY A 17 -22.72 20.55 -15.03
C GLY A 17 -21.24 20.75 -14.67
N ILE A 18 -20.33 20.56 -15.63
CA ILE A 18 -18.88 20.69 -15.40
C ILE A 18 -18.40 22.13 -15.12
N ARG A 19 -19.26 23.14 -15.28
CA ARG A 19 -18.88 24.55 -15.20
C ARG A 19 -18.11 24.93 -13.92
N PRO A 20 -18.52 24.52 -12.70
CA PRO A 20 -17.76 24.83 -11.50
C PRO A 20 -16.33 24.24 -11.49
N LEU A 21 -16.11 23.11 -12.16
CA LEU A 21 -14.78 22.51 -12.32
C LEU A 21 -13.94 23.33 -13.34
N LEU A 22 -14.58 23.78 -14.41
CA LEU A 22 -13.94 24.65 -15.42
C LEU A 22 -13.59 26.04 -14.87
N ASP A 23 -14.31 26.52 -13.85
CA ASP A 23 -13.99 27.78 -13.19
C ASP A 23 -12.79 27.64 -12.23
N CYS A 24 -12.34 26.40 -11.96
CA CYS A 24 -11.23 26.05 -11.07
C CYS A 24 -10.21 25.11 -11.76
N LEU A 25 -9.85 25.38 -13.02
CA LEU A 25 -8.93 24.52 -13.80
C LEU A 25 -7.60 24.25 -13.10
N ASP A 26 -7.09 25.21 -12.34
CA ASP A 26 -5.87 25.02 -11.56
C ASP A 26 -6.05 23.93 -10.50
N ALA A 27 -7.18 23.88 -9.79
CA ALA A 27 -7.47 22.78 -8.86
C ALA A 27 -7.66 21.44 -9.58
N VAL A 28 -8.11 21.45 -10.85
CA VAL A 28 -8.32 20.26 -11.68
C VAL A 28 -7.01 19.72 -12.25
N PHE A 29 -6.08 20.59 -12.65
CA PHE A 29 -4.86 20.22 -13.39
C PHE A 29 -3.56 20.39 -12.61
N ILE A 30 -3.49 21.34 -11.66
CA ILE A 30 -2.33 21.51 -10.78
C ILE A 30 -2.36 20.48 -9.66
N GLY A 31 -3.57 19.99 -9.32
CA GLY A 31 -3.82 18.80 -8.51
C GLY A 31 -2.61 18.34 -7.70
N THR A 32 -2.24 19.07 -6.64
CA THR A 32 -1.71 18.40 -5.46
C THR A 32 -2.90 17.63 -4.90
N ASP A 33 -3.28 16.56 -5.59
CA ASP A 33 -4.43 15.67 -5.41
C ASP A 33 -4.35 14.88 -4.09
N GLY A 34 -3.51 15.34 -3.15
CA GLY A 34 -3.16 14.62 -1.95
C GLY A 34 -2.26 13.42 -2.21
N ARG A 35 -1.68 13.27 -3.41
CA ARG A 35 -0.71 12.23 -3.72
C ARG A 35 0.41 12.19 -2.70
N VAL A 36 0.64 11.00 -2.17
CA VAL A 36 1.67 10.73 -1.18
C VAL A 36 2.88 10.18 -1.90
N THR A 37 4.01 10.86 -1.75
CA THR A 37 5.31 10.33 -2.19
C THR A 37 5.77 9.23 -1.25
N PHE A 38 6.55 8.30 -1.77
CA PHE A 38 7.03 7.15 -1.02
C PHE A 38 8.42 6.70 -1.50
N GLU A 39 9.06 5.84 -0.71
CA GLU A 39 10.28 5.16 -1.07
C GLU A 39 9.96 3.75 -1.63
N PRO A 40 10.69 3.27 -2.64
CA PRO A 40 11.88 3.90 -3.24
C PRO A 40 11.54 5.03 -4.22
N ALA A 41 12.30 6.14 -4.14
CA ALA A 41 12.07 7.36 -4.92
C ALA A 41 11.90 7.16 -6.44
N PRO A 42 12.66 6.30 -7.15
CA PRO A 42 12.45 6.08 -8.58
C PRO A 42 11.05 5.56 -8.92
N LEU A 43 10.51 4.64 -8.10
CA LEU A 43 9.16 4.10 -8.30
C LEU A 43 8.10 5.15 -7.98
N SER A 44 8.29 5.92 -6.91
CA SER A 44 7.41 7.04 -6.60
C SER A 44 7.44 8.12 -7.67
N ALA A 45 8.58 8.38 -8.30
CA ALA A 45 8.69 9.34 -9.39
C ALA A 45 7.95 8.83 -10.63
N GLU A 46 8.14 7.56 -11.01
CA GLU A 46 7.46 6.96 -12.17
C GLU A 46 5.93 6.94 -12.02
N LEU A 47 5.42 6.76 -10.80
CA LEU A 47 3.99 6.78 -10.49
C LEU A 47 3.45 8.19 -10.16
N ASN A 48 4.32 9.20 -10.08
CA ASN A 48 4.02 10.53 -9.55
C ASN A 48 3.40 10.48 -8.13
N GLY A 49 3.84 9.55 -7.27
CA GLY A 49 3.21 9.27 -5.97
C GLY A 49 1.88 8.51 -6.09
N LEU A 50 1.19 8.30 -4.97
CA LEU A 50 -0.10 7.61 -4.93
C LEU A 50 -1.18 8.47 -4.28
N GLY A 51 -2.29 8.64 -4.99
CA GLY A 51 -3.50 9.35 -4.58
C GLY A 51 -4.58 8.35 -4.18
N GLU A 52 -5.69 8.31 -4.89
CA GLU A 52 -6.85 7.44 -4.60
C GLU A 52 -6.82 6.10 -5.34
N GLU A 53 -5.64 5.57 -5.67
CA GLU A 53 -5.50 4.33 -6.43
C GLU A 53 -5.46 3.06 -5.57
N LEU A 54 -6.11 1.99 -6.07
CA LEU A 54 -5.83 0.61 -5.68
C LEU A 54 -4.61 0.08 -6.46
N VAL A 55 -3.52 -0.14 -5.73
CA VAL A 55 -2.26 -0.72 -6.23
C VAL A 55 -2.18 -2.19 -5.84
N LEU A 56 -2.03 -3.07 -6.82
CA LEU A 56 -1.67 -4.47 -6.57
C LEU A 56 -0.18 -4.70 -6.81
N LEU A 57 0.53 -5.20 -5.81
CA LEU A 57 1.90 -5.65 -5.93
C LEU A 57 1.95 -7.18 -6.03
N THR A 58 2.48 -7.68 -7.14
CA THR A 58 2.71 -9.12 -7.37
C THR A 58 4.18 -9.40 -7.66
N GLY A 59 4.54 -10.69 -7.70
CA GLY A 59 5.87 -11.18 -7.99
C GLY A 59 6.17 -12.50 -7.29
N VAL A 60 7.29 -13.11 -7.63
CA VAL A 60 7.68 -14.43 -7.12
C VAL A 60 7.87 -14.44 -5.59
N ALA A 61 7.72 -15.62 -4.98
CA ALA A 61 8.00 -15.81 -3.57
C ALA A 61 9.46 -15.44 -3.26
N GLY A 62 9.70 -14.76 -2.13
CA GLY A 62 11.03 -14.28 -1.76
C GLY A 62 11.53 -13.05 -2.53
N GLY A 63 10.74 -12.48 -3.46
CA GLY A 63 11.11 -11.30 -4.24
C GLY A 63 11.09 -9.96 -3.47
N GLY A 64 10.91 -9.96 -2.15
CA GLY A 64 10.92 -8.73 -1.34
C GLY A 64 9.62 -7.93 -1.31
N LYS A 65 8.47 -8.51 -1.71
CA LYS A 65 7.16 -7.81 -1.76
C LYS A 65 6.77 -7.15 -0.44
N THR A 66 6.84 -7.90 0.67
CA THR A 66 6.55 -7.40 2.01
C THR A 66 7.48 -6.26 2.38
N ASP A 67 8.78 -6.38 2.12
CA ASP A 67 9.72 -5.30 2.41
C ASP A 67 9.43 -4.06 1.58
N LEU A 68 9.10 -4.22 0.29
CA LEU A 68 8.76 -3.08 -0.58
C LEU A 68 7.57 -2.30 -0.05
N ILE A 69 6.46 -2.96 0.28
CA ILE A 69 5.29 -2.26 0.85
C ILE A 69 5.61 -1.65 2.22
N LEU A 70 6.48 -2.26 3.03
CA LEU A 70 6.92 -1.66 4.30
C LEU A 70 7.81 -0.42 4.08
N ASN A 71 8.67 -0.40 3.05
CA ASN A 71 9.45 0.79 2.68
C ASN A 71 8.52 1.94 2.23
N MET A 72 7.50 1.60 1.43
CA MET A 72 6.47 2.55 1.03
C MET A 72 5.70 3.09 2.25
N GLY A 73 5.20 2.21 3.11
CA GLY A 73 4.45 2.60 4.31
C GLY A 73 5.26 3.45 5.29
N LEU A 74 6.53 3.09 5.52
CA LEU A 74 7.42 3.83 6.40
C LEU A 74 7.65 5.28 5.92
N SER A 75 7.85 5.46 4.63
CA SER A 75 8.05 6.79 4.04
C SER A 75 6.74 7.59 4.00
N MET A 76 5.61 6.96 3.66
CA MET A 76 4.28 7.58 3.72
C MET A 76 3.90 8.03 5.14
N ALA A 77 4.33 7.30 6.17
CA ALA A 77 4.09 7.64 7.57
C ALA A 77 4.74 8.97 8.03
N ARG A 78 5.65 9.53 7.23
CA ARG A 78 6.17 10.90 7.45
C ARG A 78 5.15 11.99 7.13
N HIS A 79 4.08 11.66 6.41
CA HIS A 79 3.11 12.61 5.88
C HIS A 79 1.70 12.44 6.46
N ARG A 80 1.30 11.19 6.79
CA ARG A 80 -0.06 10.86 7.28
C ARG A 80 -0.06 9.51 8.00
N HIS A 81 -1.16 9.18 8.66
CA HIS A 81 -1.37 7.83 9.18
C HIS A 81 -1.34 6.77 8.05
N VAL A 82 -0.76 5.61 8.36
CA VAL A 82 -0.69 4.43 7.50
C VAL A 82 -1.20 3.25 8.31
N VAL A 83 -2.22 2.58 7.78
CA VAL A 83 -2.76 1.33 8.33
C VAL A 83 -2.12 0.17 7.56
N ILE A 84 -1.37 -0.67 8.26
CA ILE A 84 -0.74 -1.88 7.73
C ILE A 84 -1.50 -3.09 8.29
N ALA A 85 -2.40 -3.65 7.47
CA ALA A 85 -3.04 -4.93 7.73
C ALA A 85 -2.08 -6.06 7.31
N SER A 86 -1.26 -6.52 8.25
CA SER A 86 -0.27 -7.58 8.04
C SER A 86 -0.82 -8.90 8.55
N TYR A 87 -1.38 -9.69 7.63
CA TYR A 87 -1.95 -11.00 7.94
C TYR A 87 -0.99 -12.16 7.63
N GLU A 88 0.06 -11.90 6.84
CA GLU A 88 1.12 -12.88 6.56
C GLU A 88 2.18 -12.93 7.67
N ILE A 89 2.49 -11.80 8.31
CA ILE A 89 3.52 -11.71 9.36
C ILE A 89 3.00 -10.93 10.57
N ALA A 90 3.43 -11.36 11.76
CA ALA A 90 3.08 -10.65 13.00
C ALA A 90 3.69 -9.24 13.04
N ARG A 91 3.04 -8.32 13.77
CA ARG A 91 3.45 -6.93 13.99
C ARG A 91 4.89 -6.79 14.45
N ALA A 92 5.34 -7.65 15.37
CA ALA A 92 6.74 -7.65 15.81
C ALA A 92 7.71 -7.97 14.67
N ALA A 93 7.31 -8.80 13.71
CA ALA A 93 8.08 -9.11 12.52
C ALA A 93 8.05 -7.97 11.48
N CYS A 94 6.98 -7.16 11.41
CA CYS A 94 7.00 -5.91 10.66
C CYS A 94 8.02 -4.94 11.27
N VAL A 95 8.00 -4.75 12.59
CA VAL A 95 8.93 -3.84 13.29
C VAL A 95 10.39 -4.26 13.09
N ARG A 96 10.69 -5.57 13.15
CA ARG A 96 12.04 -6.09 12.88
C ARG A 96 12.55 -5.78 11.46
N ARG A 97 11.66 -5.59 10.49
CA ARG A 97 12.02 -5.19 9.11
C ARG A 97 12.08 -3.68 8.94
N ILE A 98 11.14 -2.95 9.57
CA ILE A 98 11.05 -1.49 9.52
C ILE A 98 12.31 -0.83 10.10
N LEU A 99 12.84 -1.35 11.21
CA LEU A 99 13.97 -0.74 11.91
C LEU A 99 15.27 -0.74 11.06
N PRO A 100 15.73 -1.88 10.51
CA PRO A 100 16.79 -1.92 9.49
C PRO A 100 16.52 -0.98 8.30
N ALA A 101 15.32 -1.05 7.72
CA ALA A 101 14.98 -0.21 6.56
C ALA A 101 15.06 1.28 6.88
N ALA A 102 14.62 1.69 8.07
CA ALA A 102 14.68 3.07 8.53
C ALA A 102 16.12 3.58 8.68
N SER A 103 17.05 2.73 9.13
CA SER A 103 18.47 3.11 9.28
C SER A 103 19.09 3.56 7.95
N CYS A 104 18.67 2.96 6.82
CA CYS A 104 19.10 3.33 5.48
C CYS A 104 18.56 4.70 5.02
N LEU A 105 17.49 5.19 5.64
CA LEU A 105 16.85 6.46 5.28
C LEU A 105 17.34 7.65 6.11
N ILE A 106 18.27 7.44 7.05
CA ILE A 106 18.84 8.49 7.88
C ILE A 106 20.03 9.10 7.12
N PRO A 107 20.00 10.40 6.76
CA PRO A 107 21.11 11.05 6.06
C PRO A 107 22.42 10.96 6.86
N GLY A 108 23.44 10.34 6.27
CA GLY A 108 24.74 10.11 6.93
C GLY A 108 24.70 9.03 8.02
N GLY A 109 23.57 8.33 8.20
CA GLY A 109 23.43 7.20 9.10
C GLY A 109 24.16 5.95 8.62
N THR A 110 24.40 5.02 9.53
CA THR A 110 24.97 3.70 9.20
C THR A 110 23.84 2.70 8.99
N PRO A 111 23.77 2.00 7.84
CA PRO A 111 22.82 0.90 7.65
C PRO A 111 23.00 -0.20 8.70
N LEU A 112 21.89 -0.65 9.27
CA LEU A 112 21.83 -1.65 10.32
C LEU A 112 21.09 -2.90 9.85
N THR A 113 21.60 -4.07 10.16
CA THR A 113 20.91 -5.36 10.00
C THR A 113 20.04 -5.67 11.22
N GLU A 114 19.16 -6.69 11.16
CA GLU A 114 18.40 -7.15 12.33
C GLU A 114 19.32 -7.52 13.52
N ALA A 115 20.48 -8.12 13.25
CA ALA A 115 21.42 -8.55 14.29
C ALA A 115 22.04 -7.37 15.05
N ASP A 116 22.19 -6.22 14.39
CA ASP A 116 22.81 -5.04 14.96
C ASP A 116 21.98 -4.42 16.09
N PHE A 117 20.65 -4.62 16.07
CA PHE A 117 19.76 -4.16 17.15
C PHE A 117 19.96 -4.93 18.46
N ALA A 118 20.68 -6.05 18.44
CA ALA A 118 21.09 -6.80 19.62
C ALA A 118 22.57 -6.60 19.98
N ASP A 119 23.34 -5.87 19.15
CA ASP A 119 24.76 -5.62 19.36
C ASP A 119 24.97 -4.36 20.20
N GLU A 120 25.43 -4.55 21.44
CA GLU A 120 25.68 -3.44 22.37
C GLU A 120 26.75 -2.45 21.87
N SER A 121 27.68 -2.89 21.00
CA SER A 121 28.67 -1.99 20.41
C SER A 121 28.07 -0.99 19.41
N LYS A 122 26.84 -1.26 18.93
CA LYS A 122 26.09 -0.41 18.00
C LYS A 122 24.96 0.38 18.67
N ARG A 123 24.89 0.35 20.01
CA ARG A 123 23.79 0.94 20.80
C ARG A 123 23.48 2.38 20.42
N GLU A 124 24.49 3.24 20.23
CA GLU A 124 24.30 4.64 19.87
C GLU A 124 23.55 4.81 18.53
N VAL A 125 24.02 4.12 17.48
CA VAL A 125 23.39 4.17 16.14
C VAL A 125 22.00 3.53 16.15
N VAL A 126 21.82 2.47 16.93
CA VAL A 126 20.53 1.82 17.15
C VAL A 126 19.54 2.79 17.81
N ASP A 127 19.97 3.49 18.86
CA ASP A 127 19.12 4.45 19.58
C ASP A 127 18.72 5.63 18.69
N ASP A 128 19.62 6.12 17.84
CA ASP A 128 19.31 7.13 16.82
C ASP A 128 18.25 6.64 15.82
N THR A 129 18.40 5.40 15.35
CA THR A 129 17.42 4.79 14.43
C THR A 129 16.05 4.61 15.10
N VAL A 130 16.04 4.15 16.35
CA VAL A 130 14.82 4.00 17.15
C VAL A 130 14.17 5.36 17.39
N ALA A 131 14.95 6.40 17.68
CA ALA A 131 14.44 7.76 17.85
C ALA A 131 13.79 8.29 16.55
N ALA A 132 14.42 8.06 15.40
CA ALA A 132 13.88 8.44 14.10
C ALA A 132 12.55 7.74 13.79
N VAL A 133 12.45 6.43 14.06
CA VAL A 133 11.19 5.67 13.87
C VAL A 133 10.13 6.08 14.88
N ARG A 134 10.50 6.35 16.15
CA ARG A 134 9.57 6.87 17.17
C ARG A 134 8.94 8.20 16.78
N ALA A 135 9.68 9.07 16.08
CA ALA A 135 9.15 10.35 15.61
C ALA A 135 7.97 10.21 14.64
N ILE A 136 7.82 9.05 13.99
CA ILE A 136 6.73 8.76 13.05
C ILE A 136 5.85 7.56 13.48
N SER A 137 6.09 6.99 14.66
CA SER A 137 5.44 5.73 15.06
C SER A 137 3.95 5.88 15.31
N ASP A 138 3.49 7.05 15.73
CA ASP A 138 2.06 7.34 15.90
C ASP A 138 1.32 7.35 14.57
N ASN A 139 2.05 7.54 13.47
CA ASN A 139 1.53 7.44 12.12
C ASN A 139 1.50 6.00 11.58
N LEU A 140 2.11 5.02 12.25
CA LEU A 140 2.13 3.62 11.82
C LEU A 140 1.20 2.75 12.67
N ILE A 141 0.04 2.39 12.10
CA ILE A 141 -0.94 1.51 12.73
C ILE A 141 -0.80 0.13 12.11
N ILE A 142 -0.18 -0.81 12.81
CA ILE A 142 0.03 -2.19 12.34
C ILE A 142 -0.99 -3.11 13.01
N VAL A 143 -1.79 -3.78 12.19
CA VAL A 143 -2.81 -4.75 12.60
C VAL A 143 -2.38 -6.13 12.10
N ASP A 144 -2.35 -7.11 12.98
CA ASP A 144 -2.04 -8.53 12.71
C ASP A 144 -3.08 -9.46 13.37
N ASP A 145 -2.97 -10.76 13.17
CA ASP A 145 -3.86 -11.76 13.75
C ASP A 145 -3.85 -11.84 15.28
N LEU A 146 -2.72 -11.47 15.91
CA LEU A 146 -2.57 -11.49 17.37
C LEU A 146 -3.10 -10.23 18.07
N THR A 147 -3.20 -9.11 17.37
CA THR A 147 -3.72 -7.85 17.89
C THR A 147 -5.23 -7.73 17.80
N MET A 148 -5.90 -8.71 17.19
CA MET A 148 -7.36 -8.75 17.07
C MET A 148 -7.95 -9.73 18.08
N ASP A 149 -8.77 -9.21 18.99
CA ASP A 149 -9.52 -10.04 19.97
C ASP A 149 -10.59 -10.93 19.30
N ASP A 150 -10.89 -10.72 17.99
CA ASP A 150 -11.89 -11.45 17.21
C ASP A 150 -11.40 -11.71 15.77
N VAL A 151 -11.57 -12.94 15.28
CA VAL A 151 -11.30 -13.39 13.90
C VAL A 151 -12.03 -12.54 12.86
N ARG A 152 -13.18 -11.92 13.22
CA ARG A 152 -13.90 -10.96 12.35
C ARG A 152 -13.09 -9.70 12.00
N GLY A 153 -12.06 -9.40 12.79
CA GLY A 153 -11.19 -8.25 12.56
C GLY A 153 -10.47 -8.29 11.20
N HIS A 154 -10.24 -9.49 10.65
CA HIS A 154 -9.60 -9.65 9.34
C HIS A 154 -10.50 -9.34 8.15
N SER A 155 -11.75 -8.94 8.40
CA SER A 155 -12.70 -8.71 7.32
C SER A 155 -12.44 -7.39 6.60
N ILE A 156 -12.70 -7.38 5.29
CA ILE A 156 -12.63 -6.15 4.49
C ILE A 156 -13.60 -5.08 5.00
N GLU A 157 -14.74 -5.48 5.57
CA GLU A 157 -15.70 -4.54 6.17
C GLU A 157 -15.13 -3.87 7.43
N CYS A 158 -14.53 -4.63 8.36
CA CYS A 158 -13.89 -4.05 9.54
C CYS A 158 -12.72 -3.13 9.19
N LEU A 159 -11.89 -3.50 8.20
CA LEU A 159 -10.81 -2.64 7.73
C LEU A 159 -11.34 -1.32 7.16
N THR A 160 -12.41 -1.39 6.36
CA THR A 160 -13.07 -0.20 5.78
C THR A 160 -13.63 0.71 6.87
N GLU A 161 -14.33 0.15 7.86
CA GLU A 161 -14.86 0.91 9.00
C GLU A 161 -13.76 1.60 9.81
N ALA A 162 -12.64 0.91 10.06
CA ALA A 162 -11.49 1.48 10.77
C ALA A 162 -10.85 2.64 9.98
N VAL A 163 -10.64 2.47 8.67
CA VAL A 163 -10.08 3.50 7.78
C VAL A 163 -10.99 4.73 7.76
N HIS A 164 -12.31 4.53 7.62
CA HIS A 164 -13.30 5.61 7.65
C HIS A 164 -13.31 6.34 9.00
N ALA A 165 -13.24 5.61 10.11
CA ALA A 165 -13.20 6.20 11.45
C ALA A 165 -11.94 7.08 11.66
N ILE A 166 -10.78 6.63 11.18
CA ILE A 166 -9.54 7.42 11.19
C ILE A 166 -9.70 8.67 10.31
N ALA A 167 -10.27 8.53 9.12
CA ALA A 167 -10.51 9.65 8.21
C ALA A 167 -11.39 10.74 8.84
N ILE A 168 -12.47 10.35 9.52
CA ILE A 168 -13.34 11.30 10.25
C ILE A 168 -12.58 11.95 11.41
N ARG A 169 -11.85 11.15 12.20
CA ARG A 169 -11.13 11.63 13.40
C ARG A 169 -10.07 12.67 13.05
N ASP A 170 -9.31 12.41 11.99
CA ASP A 170 -8.11 13.18 11.66
C ASP A 170 -8.33 14.19 10.51
N GLY A 171 -9.48 14.12 9.84
CA GLY A 171 -9.82 14.96 8.68
C GLY A 171 -9.07 14.59 7.40
N ILE A 172 -8.18 13.61 7.47
CA ILE A 172 -7.43 13.04 6.34
C ILE A 172 -7.47 11.52 6.50
N PRO A 173 -7.87 10.75 5.48
CA PRO A 173 -7.85 9.30 5.55
C PRO A 173 -6.43 8.76 5.80
N PRO A 174 -6.24 7.54 6.32
CA PRO A 174 -4.93 6.90 6.35
C PRO A 174 -4.61 6.25 5.00
N ALA A 175 -3.34 6.19 4.60
CA ALA A 175 -2.92 5.25 3.56
C ALA A 175 -3.09 3.81 4.05
N VAL A 176 -3.36 2.86 3.15
CA VAL A 176 -3.68 1.48 3.54
C VAL A 176 -2.75 0.51 2.84
N ILE A 177 -2.18 -0.41 3.61
CA ILE A 177 -1.31 -1.49 3.14
C ILE A 177 -1.88 -2.83 3.61
N VAL A 178 -1.98 -3.79 2.70
CA VAL A 178 -2.52 -5.13 2.97
C VAL A 178 -1.53 -6.20 2.52
N ASP A 179 -1.04 -7.02 3.45
CA ASP A 179 -0.16 -8.15 3.18
C ASP A 179 -0.79 -9.47 3.64
N TYR A 180 -1.43 -10.25 2.76
CA TYR A 180 -1.80 -9.96 1.36
C TYR A 180 -3.30 -10.15 1.13
N ALA A 181 -3.82 -9.65 0.01
CA ALA A 181 -5.25 -9.60 -0.31
C ALA A 181 -5.98 -10.94 -0.11
N GLN A 182 -5.33 -12.06 -0.47
CA GLN A 182 -5.91 -13.40 -0.33
C GLN A 182 -6.07 -13.89 1.12
N LEU A 183 -5.51 -13.21 2.11
CA LEU A 183 -5.71 -13.51 3.54
C LEU A 183 -6.84 -12.68 4.17
N VAL A 184 -7.32 -11.65 3.47
CA VAL A 184 -8.45 -10.85 3.94
C VAL A 184 -9.73 -11.68 3.86
N THR A 185 -10.57 -11.57 4.88
CA THR A 185 -11.84 -12.31 4.95
C THR A 185 -13.03 -11.38 4.70
N VAL A 186 -14.24 -11.92 4.80
CA VAL A 186 -15.48 -11.16 4.74
C VAL A 186 -16.33 -11.50 5.96
N SER A 187 -17.05 -10.50 6.48
CA SER A 187 -17.83 -10.61 7.71
C SER A 187 -19.15 -11.39 7.53
N THR A 188 -19.64 -11.50 6.30
CA THR A 188 -20.88 -12.24 5.97
C THR A 188 -20.56 -13.54 5.23
N PRO A 189 -21.41 -14.58 5.37
CA PRO A 189 -21.19 -15.85 4.71
C PRO A 189 -20.96 -15.70 3.20
N ALA A 190 -19.95 -16.39 2.69
CA ALA A 190 -19.61 -16.43 1.28
C ALA A 190 -19.82 -17.84 0.72
N PHE A 191 -20.09 -17.93 -0.57
CA PHE A 191 -20.41 -19.19 -1.23
C PHE A 191 -19.16 -19.95 -1.70
N SER A 192 -18.04 -19.26 -1.87
CA SER A 192 -16.77 -19.82 -2.32
C SER A 192 -15.59 -18.92 -2.00
N THR A 193 -14.36 -19.43 -2.11
CA THR A 193 -13.14 -18.60 -2.01
C THR A 193 -13.11 -17.50 -3.07
N THR A 194 -13.61 -17.75 -4.29
CA THR A 194 -13.68 -16.73 -5.35
C THR A 194 -14.64 -15.60 -4.96
N ASP A 195 -15.79 -15.91 -4.37
CA ASP A 195 -16.75 -14.92 -3.88
C ASP A 195 -16.14 -14.05 -2.76
N ILE A 196 -15.39 -14.65 -1.83
CA ILE A 196 -14.62 -13.91 -0.82
C ILE A 196 -13.67 -12.92 -1.50
N LEU A 197 -12.86 -13.40 -2.46
CA LEU A 197 -11.85 -12.56 -3.11
C LEU A 197 -12.46 -11.48 -4.01
N ASP A 198 -13.60 -11.74 -4.65
CA ASP A 198 -14.34 -10.74 -5.43
C ASP A 198 -14.81 -9.60 -4.53
N ARG A 199 -15.31 -9.93 -3.34
CA ARG A 199 -15.75 -8.95 -2.34
C ARG A 199 -14.58 -8.21 -1.71
N VAL A 200 -13.47 -8.89 -1.43
CA VAL A 200 -12.24 -8.24 -0.96
C VAL A 200 -11.72 -7.27 -2.01
N SER A 201 -11.61 -7.69 -3.26
CA SER A 201 -11.20 -6.85 -4.40
C SER A 201 -12.06 -5.59 -4.50
N PHE A 202 -13.38 -5.78 -4.48
CA PHE A 202 -14.33 -4.67 -4.53
C PHE A 202 -14.21 -3.75 -3.31
N GLY A 203 -14.04 -4.29 -2.11
CA GLY A 203 -13.89 -3.51 -0.89
C GLY A 203 -12.59 -2.70 -0.85
N LEU A 204 -11.48 -3.27 -1.34
CA LEU A 204 -10.21 -2.55 -1.48
C LEU A 204 -10.33 -1.39 -2.49
N ALA A 205 -10.99 -1.62 -3.63
CA ALA A 205 -11.22 -0.57 -4.61
C ALA A 205 -12.16 0.52 -4.10
N GLN A 206 -13.25 0.12 -3.41
CA GLN A 206 -14.14 1.09 -2.75
C GLN A 206 -13.39 1.92 -1.71
N MET A 207 -12.53 1.30 -0.91
CA MET A 207 -11.74 2.01 0.07
C MET A 207 -10.84 3.06 -0.61
N ALA A 208 -10.17 2.69 -1.70
CA ALA A 208 -9.35 3.64 -2.45
C ALA A 208 -10.17 4.82 -2.99
N HIS A 209 -11.25 4.54 -3.72
CA HIS A 209 -12.03 5.55 -4.45
C HIS A 209 -13.01 6.36 -3.59
N HIS A 210 -13.61 5.75 -2.56
CA HIS A 210 -14.59 6.42 -1.70
C HIS A 210 -13.93 7.16 -0.55
N GLU A 211 -12.95 6.55 0.13
CA GLU A 211 -12.19 7.25 1.17
C GLU A 211 -11.12 8.16 0.57
N ARG A 212 -10.88 8.11 -0.74
CA ARG A 212 -9.88 8.92 -1.47
C ARG A 212 -8.48 8.77 -0.89
N THR A 213 -8.02 7.53 -0.86
CA THR A 213 -6.78 7.16 -0.18
C THR A 213 -6.00 6.09 -0.92
N PRO A 214 -4.66 6.06 -0.85
CA PRO A 214 -3.91 5.02 -1.54
C PRO A 214 -4.09 3.69 -0.80
N VAL A 215 -4.44 2.65 -1.55
CA VAL A 215 -4.57 1.29 -1.04
C VAL A 215 -3.57 0.41 -1.78
N ILE A 216 -2.59 -0.14 -1.07
CA ILE A 216 -1.56 -1.03 -1.63
C ILE A 216 -1.80 -2.43 -1.07
N ALA A 217 -2.07 -3.40 -1.94
CA ALA A 217 -2.24 -4.78 -1.54
C ALA A 217 -1.25 -5.69 -2.26
N VAL A 218 -0.56 -6.53 -1.49
CA VAL A 218 0.16 -7.66 -2.08
C VAL A 218 -0.86 -8.65 -2.60
N ALA A 219 -0.59 -9.25 -3.76
CA ALA A 219 -1.45 -10.25 -4.36
C ALA A 219 -0.64 -11.36 -5.02
N ILE A 220 -1.11 -12.60 -4.86
CA ILE A 220 -0.46 -13.80 -5.41
C ILE A 220 -0.96 -14.09 -6.82
N THR A 221 -0.02 -14.41 -7.73
CA THR A 221 -0.30 -14.87 -9.09
C THR A 221 0.01 -16.36 -9.32
N GLY A 222 -0.61 -16.94 -10.34
CA GLY A 222 -0.31 -18.24 -10.89
C GLY A 222 0.95 -18.21 -11.76
N LYS A 223 1.37 -19.38 -12.25
CA LYS A 223 2.54 -19.49 -13.16
C LYS A 223 2.28 -18.82 -14.51
N ASP A 224 1.03 -18.69 -14.88
CA ASP A 224 0.52 -18.01 -16.08
C ASP A 224 0.40 -16.48 -15.88
N GLY A 225 0.72 -15.96 -14.68
CA GLY A 225 0.61 -14.55 -14.35
C GLY A 225 -0.78 -14.09 -13.92
N SER A 226 -1.80 -14.96 -13.99
CA SER A 226 -3.16 -14.62 -13.55
C SER A 226 -3.24 -14.53 -12.02
N PHE A 227 -4.07 -13.64 -11.48
CA PHE A 227 -4.27 -13.59 -10.02
C PHE A 227 -4.97 -14.85 -9.53
N ARG A 228 -4.42 -15.45 -8.46
CA ARG A 228 -4.99 -16.68 -7.92
C ARG A 228 -6.34 -16.42 -7.27
N GLY A 229 -7.31 -17.26 -7.61
CA GLY A 229 -8.63 -17.31 -6.96
C GLY A 229 -9.67 -16.38 -7.58
N THR A 230 -9.26 -15.25 -8.18
CA THR A 230 -10.16 -14.37 -8.94
C THR A 230 -9.43 -13.49 -9.95
N ALA A 231 -10.07 -13.24 -11.10
CA ALA A 231 -9.65 -12.20 -12.06
C ALA A 231 -10.11 -10.79 -11.64
N LYS A 232 -11.03 -10.68 -10.68
CA LYS A 232 -11.63 -9.42 -10.22
C LYS A 232 -10.59 -8.43 -9.69
N LEU A 233 -9.55 -8.95 -9.02
CA LEU A 233 -8.38 -8.20 -8.57
C LEU A 233 -7.73 -7.40 -9.72
N GLU A 234 -7.52 -8.04 -10.88
CA GLU A 234 -6.92 -7.37 -12.04
C GLU A 234 -7.81 -6.25 -12.58
N PHE A 235 -9.12 -6.49 -12.64
CA PHE A 235 -10.07 -5.52 -13.16
C PHE A 235 -10.20 -4.30 -12.26
N ASP A 236 -10.33 -4.51 -10.96
CA ASP A 236 -10.59 -3.46 -9.98
C ASP A 236 -9.34 -2.61 -9.68
N ALA A 237 -8.14 -3.20 -9.77
CA ALA A 237 -6.90 -2.45 -9.57
C ALA A 237 -6.77 -1.25 -10.53
N ASP A 238 -6.24 -0.14 -10.05
CA ASP A 238 -5.86 1.00 -10.87
C ASP A 238 -4.43 0.87 -11.37
N ILE A 239 -3.55 0.35 -10.50
CA ILE A 239 -2.13 0.11 -10.78
C ILE A 239 -1.80 -1.34 -10.46
N ILE A 240 -1.04 -2.00 -11.34
CA ILE A 240 -0.50 -3.35 -11.10
C ILE A 240 1.01 -3.30 -11.28
N LEU A 241 1.72 -3.63 -10.20
CA LEU A 241 3.17 -3.68 -10.12
C LEU A 241 3.63 -5.14 -10.03
N SER A 242 4.64 -5.51 -10.79
CA SER A 242 5.24 -6.86 -10.74
C SER A 242 6.73 -6.77 -10.45
N ILE A 243 7.16 -7.30 -9.30
CA ILE A 243 8.59 -7.39 -8.94
C ILE A 243 9.24 -8.61 -9.58
N MET A 244 10.40 -8.39 -10.21
CA MET A 244 11.19 -9.42 -10.88
C MET A 244 12.67 -9.24 -10.54
N THR A 245 13.29 -10.27 -9.94
CA THR A 245 14.74 -10.28 -9.68
C THR A 245 15.49 -10.60 -10.96
N ASP A 246 16.43 -9.72 -11.33
CA ASP A 246 17.29 -9.90 -12.50
C ASP A 246 18.58 -10.63 -12.13
N ARG A 247 19.21 -10.23 -11.03
CA ARG A 247 20.48 -10.77 -10.54
C ARG A 247 20.54 -10.73 -9.02
N GLU A 248 21.18 -11.74 -8.44
CA GLU A 248 21.56 -11.76 -7.03
C GLU A 248 23.08 -11.67 -6.93
N ASP A 249 23.57 -10.77 -6.09
CA ASP A 249 24.99 -10.62 -5.79
C ASP A 249 25.40 -11.60 -4.69
N ALA A 250 26.38 -12.44 -5.01
CA ALA A 250 26.81 -13.51 -4.11
C ALA A 250 27.66 -13.02 -2.94
N GLU A 251 28.28 -11.83 -3.02
CA GLU A 251 29.18 -11.33 -1.99
C GLU A 251 28.41 -10.67 -0.84
N ASN A 252 27.42 -9.84 -1.16
CA ASN A 252 26.67 -9.05 -0.18
C ASN A 252 25.18 -9.41 -0.10
N GLY A 253 24.70 -10.32 -0.96
CA GLY A 253 23.30 -10.76 -0.99
C GLY A 253 22.31 -9.74 -1.53
N SER A 254 22.78 -8.61 -2.10
CA SER A 254 21.92 -7.64 -2.76
C SER A 254 21.31 -8.22 -4.03
N ARG A 255 20.21 -7.64 -4.47
CA ARG A 255 19.46 -8.10 -5.64
C ARG A 255 19.16 -6.94 -6.55
N ASP A 256 19.72 -6.98 -7.75
CA ASP A 256 19.30 -6.12 -8.84
C ASP A 256 17.99 -6.67 -9.37
N LEU A 257 16.98 -5.81 -9.43
CA LEU A 257 15.63 -6.19 -9.81
C LEU A 257 14.93 -5.03 -10.51
N HIS A 258 13.78 -5.33 -11.08
CA HIS A 258 12.91 -4.29 -11.60
C HIS A 258 11.47 -4.49 -11.15
N VAL A 259 10.74 -3.36 -11.12
CA VAL A 259 9.29 -3.31 -10.95
C VAL A 259 8.67 -2.94 -12.29
N ASP A 260 7.95 -3.88 -12.88
CA ASP A 260 7.15 -3.65 -14.07
C ASP A 260 5.80 -3.03 -13.71
N ILE A 261 5.43 -1.93 -14.37
CA ILE A 261 4.11 -1.32 -14.29
C ILE A 261 3.22 -1.97 -15.35
N LYS A 262 2.58 -3.09 -14.97
CA LYS A 262 1.71 -3.86 -15.87
C LYS A 262 0.40 -3.15 -16.19
N LYS A 263 -0.07 -2.31 -15.26
CA LYS A 263 -1.28 -1.49 -15.41
C LYS A 263 -1.09 -0.17 -14.68
N ASN A 264 -1.56 0.92 -15.28
CA ASN A 264 -1.67 2.23 -14.66
C ASN A 264 -2.83 2.99 -15.34
N ARG A 265 -3.96 3.13 -14.65
CA ARG A 265 -5.18 3.75 -15.23
C ARG A 265 -5.04 5.25 -15.51
N ASN A 266 -4.25 5.94 -14.70
CA ASN A 266 -4.13 7.40 -14.73
C ASN A 266 -2.80 7.89 -15.33
N GLY A 267 -1.96 6.96 -15.81
CA GLY A 267 -0.62 7.27 -16.32
C GLY A 267 -0.14 6.28 -17.36
N ALA A 268 1.17 6.28 -17.62
CA ALA A 268 1.78 5.35 -18.57
C ALA A 268 1.81 3.92 -17.98
N ALA A 269 1.44 2.94 -18.81
CA ALA A 269 1.63 1.52 -18.53
C ALA A 269 2.80 0.99 -19.38
N GLY A 270 3.41 -0.12 -18.94
CA GLY A 270 4.58 -0.71 -19.59
C GLY A 270 5.92 -0.09 -19.16
N GLY A 271 5.91 0.80 -18.16
CA GLY A 271 7.11 1.30 -17.51
C GLY A 271 7.85 0.19 -16.75
N ARG A 272 9.16 0.32 -16.67
CA ARG A 272 10.06 -0.55 -15.90
C ARG A 272 10.91 0.35 -15.02
N VAL A 273 10.92 0.07 -13.73
CA VAL A 273 11.74 0.80 -12.75
C VAL A 273 12.79 -0.16 -12.20
N ASP A 274 14.05 0.08 -12.53
CA ASP A 274 15.18 -0.67 -12.00
C ASP A 274 15.50 -0.22 -10.56
N LEU A 275 15.70 -1.18 -9.68
CA LEU A 275 15.99 -0.97 -8.26
C LEU A 275 17.03 -1.99 -7.78
N THR A 276 17.68 -1.68 -6.66
CA THR A 276 18.47 -2.64 -5.89
C THR A 276 17.76 -2.90 -4.56
N TYR A 277 17.51 -4.17 -4.25
CA TYR A 277 17.00 -4.62 -2.97
C TYR A 277 18.14 -5.19 -2.13
N TRP A 278 18.20 -4.76 -0.88
CA TRP A 278 19.16 -5.18 0.12
C TRP A 278 18.44 -5.99 1.21
N PRO A 279 18.35 -7.34 1.07
CA PRO A 279 17.63 -8.18 2.03
C PRO A 279 18.15 -8.03 3.47
N ALA A 280 19.46 -7.85 3.64
CA ALA A 280 20.09 -7.68 4.95
C ALA A 280 19.59 -6.44 5.72
N TYR A 281 19.09 -5.43 5.00
CA TYR A 281 18.59 -4.16 5.54
C TYR A 281 17.10 -3.97 5.30
N HIS A 282 16.41 -4.93 4.69
CA HIS A 282 15.02 -4.81 4.25
C HIS A 282 14.75 -3.55 3.41
N HIS A 283 15.72 -3.11 2.60
CA HIS A 283 15.67 -1.79 1.97
C HIS A 283 15.74 -1.86 0.44
N PHE A 284 14.96 -1.02 -0.23
CA PHE A 284 15.01 -0.81 -1.68
C PHE A 284 15.56 0.58 -2.01
N ALA A 285 16.48 0.64 -2.96
CA ALA A 285 17.09 1.88 -3.45
C ALA A 285 17.12 1.91 -4.98
N ALA A 286 17.45 3.08 -5.54
CA ALA A 286 17.77 3.19 -6.96
C ALA A 286 18.99 2.31 -7.29
N THR A 287 19.01 1.72 -8.49
CA THR A 287 20.21 1.05 -9.00
C THR A 287 21.31 2.08 -9.23
N GLU A 288 22.53 1.78 -8.79
CA GLU A 288 23.74 2.60 -9.05
C GLU A 288 24.26 2.46 -10.48
#